data_AF-A0A260BYQ7-F1
#
_entry.id   AF-A0A260BYQ7-F1
#
_cell.length_a   1.000
_cell.length_b   1.000
_cell.length_c   1.000
_cell.angle_alpha   90.00
_cell.angle_beta   90.00
_cell.angle_gamma   90.00
#
_symmetry.space_group_name_H-M   'P 1'
#
loop_
_entity.id
_entity.type
_entity.pdbx_description
1 polymer ?
#
loop_
_entity_poly.entity_id
_entity_poly.type
_entity_poly.pdbx_seq_one_letter_code
_entity_poly.pdbx_strand_id
1 'polypeptide(L)'
;MLPWLSDRDPALSILRARSAEQEATPEALAAIRNDLGLDAGPLRTFWNWLTGLASGNPGTSWNTGKPVLPGALEALSVSLTLMGFAMVVALVTAALVVLPSMRAGLRGTPKRTGGSVAAALTSLPEFLLASVLVVVGAVWLSFPAYGWNGPEYAVLPALALGLPAGGLIGRLLADAVAVTFTEGWVITWTVAGFSRRQIAVAVLRRAVPGLASQVGLIMVAMTGGAVAVEKVFAIPGLGRSTLGDAQSQDLPALQIDILLLLAVSAALGIAAELLRRLLLGSALHEKAMPIPAGVFHPSPRRWIVPIAAASLLAVMVLVGLPRDGQVTTREKFARPSSEFPFGTDASGRDLLARVADGAVRSIGLSLAVTLAALCVGVLLGLIPRATRGLVEVTNAAPPVVTGILIAAIWGPSAGGAAVAVLIVTWAPLAAHTAALVDEARAQPYISILPTLGAGNGRILFGSIVPGVLPAVFRHAMIRLPGVALALAALGFLGLGPQPPTADWGLILSDGVAAVERAPWVAAAPLASLIALAVLAVSVASATSGRVRTTGSVVGKVDAGGRVT
;
A
#
# COMPACT_ATOMS: atom_id res chain seq x y z
N MET A 1 5.01 20.28 18.41
CA MET A 1 6.20 19.39 18.36
C MET A 1 6.92 19.45 17.02
N LEU A 2 6.24 19.23 15.88
CA LEU A 2 6.93 19.04 14.58
C LEU A 2 7.91 20.17 14.19
N PRO A 3 7.57 21.48 14.29
CA PRO A 3 8.52 22.54 13.91
C PRO A 3 9.77 22.60 14.79
N TRP A 4 9.62 22.38 16.10
CA TRP A 4 10.73 22.36 17.05
C TRP A 4 11.67 21.16 16.88
N LEU A 5 11.20 20.09 16.24
CA LEU A 5 12.04 18.94 15.88
C LEU A 5 12.70 19.10 14.50
N SER A 6 12.31 20.13 13.73
CA SER A 6 12.65 20.25 12.32
C SER A 6 13.90 21.08 12.00
N ASP A 7 14.58 21.62 13.01
CA ASP A 7 15.62 22.67 12.87
C ASP A 7 15.20 23.88 11.99
N ARG A 8 13.92 23.96 11.60
CA ARG A 8 13.33 25.07 10.85
C ARG A 8 12.53 25.94 11.81
N ASP A 9 12.72 27.25 11.70
CA ASP A 9 11.91 28.20 12.45
C ASP A 9 10.47 28.24 11.88
N PRO A 10 9.44 27.81 12.65
CA PRO A 10 8.04 27.87 12.21
C PRO A 10 7.61 29.30 11.83
N ALA A 11 8.16 30.33 12.47
CA ALA A 11 7.80 31.70 12.15
C ALA A 11 8.24 32.06 10.72
N LEU A 12 9.39 31.55 10.28
CA LEU A 12 9.93 31.79 8.95
C LEU A 12 9.12 31.08 7.86
N SER A 13 8.74 29.82 8.09
CA SER A 13 7.91 29.07 7.12
C SER A 13 6.53 29.70 6.98
N ILE A 14 5.91 30.12 8.08
CA ILE A 14 4.62 30.80 8.09
C ILE A 14 4.72 32.18 7.43
N LEU A 15 5.78 32.95 7.69
CA LEU A 15 6.02 34.23 7.01
C LEU A 15 6.08 34.04 5.49
N ARG A 16 6.84 33.04 5.03
CA ARG A 16 6.95 32.72 3.60
C ARG A 16 5.65 32.21 2.99
N ALA A 17 4.83 31.50 3.76
CA ALA A 17 3.53 31.02 3.33
C ALA A 17 2.49 32.16 3.22
N ARG A 18 2.47 33.09 4.19
CA ARG A 18 1.56 34.25 4.22
C ARG A 18 1.96 35.35 3.24
N SER A 19 3.27 35.61 3.14
CA SER A 19 3.85 36.75 2.43
C SER A 19 5.18 36.36 1.77
N ALA A 20 5.12 35.70 0.62
CA ALA A 20 6.32 35.19 -0.07
C ALA A 20 7.39 36.27 -0.35
N GLU A 21 6.94 37.50 -0.64
CA GLU A 21 7.80 38.65 -0.98
C GLU A 21 8.31 39.43 0.25
N GLN A 22 7.76 39.20 1.45
CA GLN A 22 8.15 39.93 2.64
C GLN A 22 9.52 39.47 3.14
N GLU A 23 10.40 40.43 3.46
CA GLU A 23 11.70 40.14 4.06
C GLU A 23 11.54 39.60 5.48
N ALA A 24 12.35 38.59 5.81
CA ALA A 24 12.33 37.94 7.12
C ALA A 24 13.15 38.74 8.14
N THR A 25 12.65 39.93 8.51
CA THR A 25 13.28 40.72 9.56
C THR A 25 13.10 40.05 10.94
N PRO A 26 14.06 40.20 11.86
CA PRO A 26 13.93 39.64 13.22
C PRO A 26 12.64 40.07 13.92
N GLU A 27 12.20 41.31 13.69
CA GLU A 27 10.97 41.87 14.26
C GLU A 27 9.72 41.20 13.69
N ALA A 28 9.67 40.93 12.39
CA ALA A 28 8.55 40.24 11.75
C ALA A 28 8.42 38.79 12.25
N LEU A 29 9.54 38.10 12.43
CA LEU A 29 9.56 36.74 12.98
C LEU A 29 9.13 36.72 14.45
N ALA A 30 9.62 37.68 15.26
CA ALA A 30 9.22 37.80 16.66
C ALA A 30 7.72 38.12 16.81
N ALA A 31 7.16 38.98 15.95
CA ALA A 31 5.73 39.27 15.94
C ALA A 31 4.89 38.02 15.67
N ILE A 32 5.29 37.19 14.69
CA ILE A 32 4.62 35.91 14.38
C ILE A 32 4.72 34.94 15.56
N ARG A 33 5.89 34.84 16.22
CA ARG A 33 6.07 33.96 17.38
C ARG A 33 5.16 34.34 18.54
N ASN A 34 5.01 35.64 18.78
CA ASN A 34 4.15 36.13 19.84
C ASN A 34 2.66 35.92 19.51
N ASP A 35 2.23 36.24 18.28
CA ASP A 35 0.86 36.05 17.79
C ASP A 35 0.41 34.59 17.86
N LEU A 36 1.30 33.66 17.50
CA LEU A 36 1.04 32.22 17.52
C LEU A 36 1.34 31.55 18.86
N GLY A 37 1.85 32.29 19.85
CA GLY A 37 2.23 31.75 21.16
C GLY A 37 3.33 30.68 21.10
N LEU A 38 4.24 30.76 20.12
CA LEU A 38 5.30 29.77 19.91
C LEU A 38 6.32 29.75 21.06
N ASP A 39 6.43 30.86 21.81
CA ASP A 39 7.32 31.00 22.97
C ASP A 39 6.87 30.17 24.18
N ALA A 40 5.61 29.71 24.21
CA ALA A 40 5.10 28.83 25.27
C ALA A 40 5.75 27.43 25.26
N GLY A 41 6.48 27.11 24.19
CA GLY A 41 7.16 25.84 24.00
C GLY A 41 6.24 24.73 23.48
N PRO A 42 6.83 23.68 22.87
CA PRO A 42 6.09 22.74 22.04
C PRO A 42 5.08 21.87 22.80
N LEU A 43 5.37 21.53 24.07
CA LEU A 43 4.47 20.72 24.91
C LEU A 43 3.21 21.49 25.26
N ARG A 44 3.35 22.78 25.59
CA ARG A 44 2.23 23.62 25.98
C ARG A 44 1.35 23.95 24.79
N THR A 45 1.93 24.26 23.62
CA THR A 45 1.17 24.43 22.38
C THR A 45 0.37 23.17 22.04
N PHE A 46 0.98 21.99 22.16
CA PHE A 46 0.28 20.72 21.94
C PHE A 46 -0.85 20.48 22.94
N TRP A 47 -0.60 20.72 24.23
CA TRP A 47 -1.61 20.54 25.28
C TRP A 47 -2.80 21.50 25.10
N ASN A 48 -2.54 22.76 24.75
CA ASN A 48 -3.57 23.75 24.46
C ASN A 48 -4.41 23.34 23.24
N TRP A 49 -3.79 22.82 22.20
CA TRP A 49 -4.50 22.29 21.04
C TRP A 49 -5.37 21.08 21.42
N LEU A 50 -4.84 20.17 22.25
CA LEU A 50 -5.57 18.98 22.70
C LEU A 50 -6.79 19.34 23.57
N THR A 51 -6.65 20.29 24.49
CA THR A 51 -7.77 20.77 25.30
C THR A 51 -8.79 21.57 24.48
N GLY A 52 -8.32 22.34 23.48
CA GLY A 52 -9.20 23.00 22.50
C GLY A 52 -9.99 22.00 21.65
N LEU A 53 -9.34 20.91 21.22
CA LEU A 53 -10.01 19.84 20.49
C LEU A 53 -11.13 19.20 21.33
N ALA A 54 -10.88 18.99 22.63
CA ALA A 54 -11.90 18.45 23.55
C ALA A 54 -13.11 19.40 23.74
N SER A 55 -12.93 20.70 23.53
CA SER A 55 -14.02 21.70 23.53
C SER A 55 -14.63 21.95 22.14
N GLY A 56 -14.22 21.18 21.12
CA GLY A 56 -14.71 21.30 19.74
C GLY A 56 -14.07 22.43 18.94
N ASN A 57 -13.01 23.05 19.44
CA ASN A 57 -12.27 24.10 18.74
C ASN A 57 -10.80 23.69 18.50
N PRO A 58 -10.49 23.09 17.34
CA PRO A 58 -9.13 22.67 17.03
C PRO A 58 -8.17 23.82 16.68
N GLY A 59 -8.62 25.07 16.75
CA GLY A 59 -7.82 26.26 16.49
C GLY A 59 -8.00 26.83 15.08
N THR A 60 -7.11 27.76 14.75
CA THR A 60 -7.07 28.48 13.48
C THR A 60 -5.83 28.10 12.69
N SER A 61 -5.96 28.12 11.37
CA SER A 61 -4.88 27.85 10.42
C SER A 61 -3.80 28.92 10.60
N TRP A 62 -2.57 28.47 10.74
CA TRP A 62 -1.43 29.37 10.81
C TRP A 62 -1.16 30.08 9.50
N ASN A 63 -1.57 29.53 8.36
CA ASN A 63 -1.40 30.19 7.08
C ASN A 63 -2.52 31.19 6.79
N THR A 64 -3.79 30.78 6.95
CA THR A 64 -4.95 31.58 6.52
C THR A 64 -5.61 32.40 7.62
N GLY A 65 -5.31 32.11 8.90
CA GLY A 65 -5.98 32.70 10.06
C GLY A 65 -7.43 32.25 10.27
N LYS A 66 -7.99 31.41 9.39
CA LYS A 66 -9.37 30.92 9.47
C LYS A 66 -9.48 29.70 10.38
N PRO A 67 -10.65 29.40 10.97
CA PRO A 67 -10.87 28.15 11.70
C PRO A 67 -10.58 26.93 10.83
N VAL A 68 -9.85 25.94 11.36
CA VAL A 68 -9.41 24.77 10.56
C VAL A 68 -10.52 23.75 10.32
N LEU A 69 -11.43 23.59 11.29
CA LEU A 69 -12.42 22.50 11.29
C LEU A 69 -13.36 22.52 10.06
N PRO A 70 -13.95 23.67 9.65
CA PRO A 70 -14.86 23.69 8.51
C PRO A 70 -14.19 23.24 7.21
N GLY A 71 -12.97 23.74 6.94
CA GLY A 71 -12.20 23.35 5.76
C GLY A 71 -11.80 21.88 5.77
N ALA A 72 -11.37 21.37 6.93
CA ALA A 72 -11.02 19.96 7.09
C ALA A 72 -12.23 19.03 6.90
N LEU A 73 -13.43 19.42 7.37
CA LEU A 73 -14.66 18.65 7.18
C LEU A 73 -15.14 18.67 5.72
N GLU A 74 -14.99 19.79 5.02
CA GLU A 74 -15.27 19.90 3.59
C GLU A 74 -14.35 18.96 2.80
N ALA A 75 -13.04 19.02 3.04
CA ALA A 75 -12.05 18.16 2.42
C ALA A 75 -12.29 16.67 2.74
N LEU A 76 -12.66 16.35 3.99
CA LEU A 76 -13.06 15.00 4.40
C LEU A 76 -14.27 14.51 3.61
N SER A 77 -15.30 15.35 3.42
CA SER A 77 -16.49 14.98 2.67
C SER A 77 -16.15 14.64 1.21
N VAL A 78 -15.28 15.43 0.58
CA VAL A 78 -14.77 15.19 -0.77
C VAL A 78 -14.05 13.85 -0.84
N SER A 79 -13.12 13.57 0.07
CA SER A 79 -12.42 12.28 0.13
C SER A 79 -13.37 11.10 0.32
N LEU A 80 -14.35 11.21 1.23
CA LEU A 80 -15.32 10.14 1.46
C LEU A 80 -16.22 9.88 0.24
N THR A 81 -16.65 10.92 -0.47
CA THR A 81 -17.42 10.76 -1.70
C THR A 81 -16.61 10.07 -2.80
N LEU A 82 -15.34 10.45 -3.00
CA LEU A 82 -14.41 9.78 -3.90
C LEU A 82 -14.23 8.30 -3.53
N MET A 83 -13.98 8.01 -2.26
CA MET A 83 -13.84 6.63 -1.76
C MET A 83 -15.12 5.82 -1.97
N GLY A 84 -16.29 6.44 -1.84
CA GLY A 84 -17.59 5.84 -2.16
C GLY A 84 -17.70 5.42 -3.62
N PHE A 85 -17.39 6.32 -4.56
CA PHE A 85 -17.37 5.99 -5.99
C PHE A 85 -16.34 4.89 -6.31
N ALA A 86 -15.14 4.97 -5.72
CA ALA A 86 -14.11 3.95 -5.89
C ALA A 86 -14.54 2.58 -5.36
N MET A 87 -15.28 2.53 -4.24
CA MET A 87 -15.86 1.30 -3.72
C MET A 87 -16.88 0.69 -4.69
N VAL A 88 -17.74 1.50 -5.31
CA VAL A 88 -18.68 1.01 -6.33
C VAL A 88 -17.91 0.37 -7.50
N VAL A 89 -16.87 1.05 -8.01
CA VAL A 89 -16.00 0.50 -9.04
C VAL A 89 -15.34 -0.81 -8.59
N ALA A 90 -14.86 -0.86 -7.34
CA ALA A 90 -14.22 -2.05 -6.79
C ALA A 90 -15.18 -3.25 -6.72
N LEU A 91 -16.42 -3.04 -6.27
CA LEU A 91 -17.45 -4.09 -6.19
C LEU A 91 -17.86 -4.59 -7.59
N VAL A 92 -18.05 -3.67 -8.54
CA VAL A 92 -18.37 -4.03 -9.94
C VAL A 92 -17.22 -4.85 -10.54
N THR A 93 -15.99 -4.39 -10.36
CA THR A 93 -14.79 -5.09 -10.84
C THR A 93 -14.65 -6.47 -10.21
N ALA A 94 -14.86 -6.57 -8.89
CA ALA A 94 -14.81 -7.84 -8.18
C ALA A 94 -15.87 -8.82 -8.70
N ALA A 95 -17.10 -8.35 -8.93
CA ALA A 95 -18.18 -9.17 -9.50
C ALA A 95 -17.83 -9.69 -10.91
N LEU A 96 -17.25 -8.84 -11.76
CA LEU A 96 -16.80 -9.22 -13.11
C LEU A 96 -15.67 -10.25 -13.06
N VAL A 97 -14.71 -10.10 -12.15
CA VAL A 97 -13.60 -11.05 -11.97
C VAL A 97 -14.07 -12.41 -11.44
N VAL A 98 -15.09 -12.45 -10.58
CA VAL A 98 -15.63 -13.68 -10.00
C VAL A 98 -16.53 -14.45 -10.98
N LEU A 99 -17.17 -13.75 -11.91
CA LEU A 99 -18.17 -14.31 -12.83
C LEU A 99 -17.66 -15.55 -13.62
N PRO A 100 -16.43 -15.60 -14.16
CA PRO A 100 -15.90 -16.80 -14.80
C PRO A 100 -15.80 -18.00 -13.86
N SER A 101 -15.30 -17.82 -12.64
CA SER A 101 -15.18 -18.90 -11.64
C SER A 101 -16.57 -19.40 -11.21
N MET A 102 -17.53 -18.50 -11.05
CA MET A 102 -18.92 -18.84 -10.75
C MET A 102 -19.56 -19.65 -11.88
N ARG A 103 -19.41 -19.22 -13.13
CA ARG A 103 -19.93 -19.92 -14.32
C ARG A 103 -19.28 -21.30 -14.48
N ALA A 104 -17.99 -21.42 -14.23
CA ALA A 104 -17.25 -22.69 -14.32
C ALA A 104 -17.69 -23.68 -13.23
N GLY A 105 -17.87 -23.21 -11.99
CA GLY A 105 -18.40 -24.01 -10.88
C GLY A 105 -19.82 -24.52 -11.14
N LEU A 106 -20.72 -23.66 -11.61
CA LEU A 106 -22.10 -24.04 -11.96
C LEU A 106 -22.20 -25.01 -13.14
N ARG A 107 -21.15 -25.14 -13.96
CA ARG A 107 -21.04 -26.15 -15.03
C ARG A 107 -20.41 -27.47 -14.56
N GLY A 108 -20.07 -27.58 -13.28
CA GLY A 108 -19.40 -28.77 -12.72
C GLY A 108 -17.89 -28.83 -13.00
N THR A 109 -17.29 -27.74 -13.48
CA THR A 109 -15.85 -27.66 -13.76
C THR A 109 -15.19 -26.53 -12.94
N PRO A 110 -15.11 -26.63 -11.60
CA PRO A 110 -14.53 -25.58 -10.78
C PRO A 110 -13.08 -25.30 -11.19
N LYS A 111 -12.81 -24.06 -11.61
CA LYS A 111 -11.49 -23.61 -12.09
C LYS A 111 -11.17 -22.23 -11.52
N ARG A 112 -9.89 -21.98 -11.25
CA ARG A 112 -9.37 -20.65 -10.92
C ARG A 112 -9.19 -19.84 -12.21
N THR A 113 -10.28 -19.27 -12.72
CA THR A 113 -10.31 -18.61 -14.04
C THR A 113 -9.98 -17.12 -13.99
N GLY A 114 -10.10 -16.47 -12.83
CA GLY A 114 -9.89 -15.02 -12.66
C GLY A 114 -8.43 -14.59 -12.44
N GLY A 115 -7.48 -15.53 -12.34
CA GLY A 115 -6.14 -15.25 -11.83
C GLY A 115 -5.33 -14.21 -12.62
N SER A 116 -5.33 -14.26 -13.96
CA SER A 116 -4.48 -13.38 -14.79
C SER A 116 -5.04 -11.96 -14.91
N VAL A 117 -6.34 -11.81 -15.19
CA VAL A 117 -7.00 -10.51 -15.28
C VAL A 117 -6.97 -9.81 -13.93
N ALA A 118 -7.29 -10.53 -12.86
CA ALA A 118 -7.23 -9.97 -11.52
C ALA A 118 -5.80 -9.62 -11.12
N ALA A 119 -4.81 -10.46 -11.46
CA ALA A 119 -3.39 -10.13 -11.24
C ALA A 119 -2.97 -8.85 -11.96
N ALA A 120 -3.39 -8.66 -13.22
CA ALA A 120 -3.12 -7.43 -13.97
C ALA A 120 -3.74 -6.20 -13.30
N LEU A 121 -5.01 -6.28 -12.91
CA LEU A 121 -5.69 -5.19 -12.20
C LEU A 121 -5.01 -4.85 -10.86
N THR A 122 -4.59 -5.86 -10.10
CA THR A 122 -3.86 -5.65 -8.84
C THR A 122 -2.42 -5.23 -9.02
N SER A 123 -1.85 -5.40 -10.21
CA SER A 123 -0.44 -5.11 -10.46
C SER A 123 -0.16 -3.64 -10.67
N LEU A 124 -1.17 -2.78 -10.78
CA LEU A 124 -0.97 -1.35 -10.94
C LEU A 124 -1.36 -0.64 -9.64
N PRO A 125 -0.40 -0.07 -8.89
CA PRO A 125 -0.68 0.91 -7.85
C PRO A 125 -1.61 2.02 -8.34
N GLU A 126 -2.46 2.50 -7.44
CA GLU A 126 -3.49 3.50 -7.71
C GLU A 126 -2.91 4.81 -8.28
N PHE A 127 -1.74 5.25 -7.82
CA PHE A 127 -1.10 6.47 -8.33
C PHE A 127 -0.54 6.30 -9.75
N LEU A 128 -0.08 5.09 -10.10
CA LEU A 128 0.37 4.77 -11.46
C LEU A 128 -0.83 4.71 -12.40
N LEU A 129 -1.90 4.05 -11.97
CA LEU A 129 -3.13 3.98 -12.74
C LEU A 129 -3.75 5.37 -12.90
N ALA A 130 -3.73 6.21 -11.87
CA ALA A 130 -4.13 7.61 -11.95
C ALA A 130 -3.31 8.36 -13.00
N SER A 131 -1.98 8.20 -12.99
CA SER A 131 -1.08 8.82 -13.98
C SER A 131 -1.39 8.36 -15.41
N VAL A 132 -1.63 7.06 -15.63
CA VAL A 132 -2.07 6.52 -16.93
C VAL A 132 -3.42 7.12 -17.34
N LEU A 133 -4.38 7.19 -16.43
CA LEU A 133 -5.73 7.68 -16.72
C LEU A 133 -5.75 9.18 -16.99
N VAL A 134 -4.84 9.97 -16.41
CA VAL A 134 -4.64 11.36 -16.83
C VAL A 134 -4.10 11.41 -18.25
N VAL A 135 -3.05 10.64 -18.56
CA VAL A 135 -2.45 10.62 -19.91
C VAL A 135 -3.48 10.21 -20.97
N VAL A 136 -4.25 9.15 -20.73
CA VAL A 136 -5.19 8.58 -21.71
C VAL A 136 -6.55 9.28 -21.66
N GLY A 137 -7.13 9.42 -20.47
CA GLY A 137 -8.47 9.96 -20.28
C GLY A 137 -8.56 11.46 -20.55
N ALA A 138 -7.61 12.25 -20.04
CA ALA A 138 -7.60 13.70 -20.24
C ALA A 138 -7.23 14.05 -21.69
N VAL A 139 -6.12 13.48 -22.19
CA VAL A 139 -5.55 13.90 -23.48
C VAL A 139 -6.27 13.27 -24.67
N TRP A 140 -6.65 11.98 -24.60
CA TRP A 140 -7.20 11.27 -25.77
C TRP A 140 -8.72 11.17 -25.76
N LEU A 141 -9.33 11.12 -24.58
CA LEU A 141 -10.79 10.98 -24.43
C LEU A 141 -11.48 12.27 -23.99
N SER A 142 -10.71 13.36 -23.76
CA SER A 142 -11.21 14.67 -23.32
C SER A 142 -12.09 14.63 -22.07
N PHE A 143 -11.86 13.67 -21.17
CA PHE A 143 -12.54 13.63 -19.88
C PHE A 143 -11.99 14.71 -18.93
N PRO A 144 -12.83 15.28 -18.06
CA PRO A 144 -12.36 16.19 -17.01
C PRO A 144 -11.42 15.46 -16.06
N ALA A 145 -10.16 15.88 -16.04
CA ALA A 145 -9.10 15.23 -15.25
C ALA A 145 -8.64 16.06 -14.05
N TYR A 146 -9.06 17.32 -13.91
CA TYR A 146 -8.62 18.18 -12.82
C TYR A 146 -9.79 18.89 -12.16
N GLY A 147 -9.87 18.82 -10.83
CA GLY A 147 -10.88 19.53 -10.02
C GLY A 147 -12.03 18.64 -9.53
N TRP A 148 -13.07 19.27 -8.99
CA TRP A 148 -14.18 18.58 -8.32
C TRP A 148 -15.51 19.34 -8.43
N ASN A 149 -15.92 19.67 -9.65
CA ASN A 149 -17.08 20.52 -9.92
C ASN A 149 -18.36 19.76 -10.32
N GLY A 150 -18.33 18.43 -10.31
CA GLY A 150 -19.43 17.58 -10.74
C GLY A 150 -19.11 16.08 -10.63
N PRO A 151 -20.10 15.19 -10.74
CA PRO A 151 -19.90 13.74 -10.66
C PRO A 151 -19.02 13.17 -11.79
N GLU A 152 -18.96 13.84 -12.95
CA GLU A 152 -18.10 13.46 -14.07
C GLU A 152 -16.61 13.50 -13.73
N TYR A 153 -16.21 14.41 -12.83
CA TYR A 153 -14.83 14.51 -12.33
C TYR A 153 -14.46 13.31 -11.46
N ALA A 154 -15.43 12.57 -10.91
CA ALA A 154 -15.17 11.39 -10.08
C ALA A 154 -14.86 10.12 -10.89
N VAL A 155 -15.13 10.08 -12.20
CA VAL A 155 -15.02 8.86 -13.01
C VAL A 155 -13.58 8.33 -13.08
N LEU A 156 -12.63 9.14 -13.56
CA LEU A 156 -11.23 8.72 -13.67
C LEU A 156 -10.57 8.45 -12.29
N PRO A 157 -10.76 9.31 -11.27
CA PRO A 157 -10.29 9.03 -9.91
C PRO A 157 -10.86 7.73 -9.31
N ALA A 158 -12.15 7.47 -9.48
CA ALA A 158 -12.79 6.26 -8.96
C ALA A 158 -12.30 5.01 -9.68
N LEU A 159 -12.01 5.08 -10.98
CA LEU A 159 -11.36 3.99 -11.72
C LEU A 159 -9.93 3.74 -11.23
N ALA A 160 -9.16 4.81 -11.01
CA ALA A 160 -7.78 4.71 -10.51
C ALA A 160 -7.68 3.99 -9.17
N LEU A 161 -8.59 4.31 -8.24
CA LEU A 161 -8.58 3.73 -6.89
C LEU A 161 -9.35 2.39 -6.83
N GLY A 162 -10.44 2.26 -7.58
CA GLY A 162 -11.37 1.13 -7.50
C GLY A 162 -10.94 -0.11 -8.29
N LEU A 163 -10.29 0.04 -9.45
CA LEU A 163 -9.89 -1.10 -10.28
C LEU A 163 -8.86 -2.02 -9.58
N PRO A 164 -7.78 -1.51 -8.93
CA PRO A 164 -6.84 -2.36 -8.22
C PRO A 164 -7.47 -3.04 -7.01
N ALA A 165 -8.26 -2.29 -6.23
CA ALA A 165 -8.99 -2.80 -5.06
C ALA A 165 -9.97 -3.91 -5.47
N GLY A 166 -10.78 -3.68 -6.50
CA GLY A 166 -11.74 -4.65 -7.03
C GLY A 166 -11.08 -5.86 -7.67
N GLY A 167 -9.95 -5.68 -8.34
CA GLY A 167 -9.11 -6.78 -8.82
C GLY A 167 -8.67 -7.70 -7.67
N LEU A 168 -8.24 -7.12 -6.54
CA LEU A 168 -7.77 -7.90 -5.39
C LEU A 168 -8.93 -8.63 -4.70
N ILE A 169 -10.02 -7.92 -4.40
CA ILE A 169 -11.23 -8.51 -3.80
C ILE A 169 -11.79 -9.61 -4.71
N GLY A 170 -11.89 -9.32 -6.02
CA GLY A 170 -12.37 -10.24 -7.03
C GLY A 170 -11.52 -11.51 -7.13
N ARG A 171 -10.18 -11.37 -7.08
CA ARG A 171 -9.26 -12.53 -7.09
C ARG A 171 -9.49 -13.43 -5.89
N LEU A 172 -9.54 -12.84 -4.69
CA LEU A 172 -9.70 -13.57 -3.44
C LEU A 172 -11.07 -14.27 -3.39
N LEU A 173 -12.12 -13.58 -3.83
CA LEU A 173 -13.46 -14.15 -3.92
C LEU A 173 -13.55 -15.22 -4.99
N ALA A 174 -12.90 -15.04 -6.15
CA ALA A 174 -12.87 -16.05 -7.21
C ALA A 174 -12.17 -17.34 -6.76
N ASP A 175 -11.09 -17.22 -5.98
CA ASP A 175 -10.38 -18.34 -5.39
C ASP A 175 -11.23 -19.04 -4.31
N ALA A 176 -11.86 -18.27 -3.41
CA ALA A 176 -12.74 -18.82 -2.38
C ALA A 176 -13.95 -19.54 -3.01
N VAL A 177 -14.60 -18.93 -4.00
CA VAL A 177 -15.72 -19.53 -4.75
C VAL A 177 -15.29 -20.82 -5.44
N ALA A 178 -14.14 -20.83 -6.12
CA ALA A 178 -13.63 -22.02 -6.80
C ALA A 178 -13.38 -23.18 -5.81
N VAL A 179 -12.87 -22.89 -4.61
CA VAL A 179 -12.68 -23.88 -3.54
C VAL A 179 -14.03 -24.35 -3.01
N THR A 180 -14.96 -23.45 -2.73
CA THR A 180 -16.28 -23.81 -2.20
C THR A 180 -17.08 -24.71 -3.14
N PHE A 181 -16.96 -24.53 -4.46
CA PHE A 181 -17.58 -25.44 -5.44
C PHE A 181 -17.04 -26.89 -5.39
N THR A 182 -15.91 -27.13 -4.71
CA THR A 182 -15.36 -28.49 -4.49
C THR A 182 -15.86 -29.13 -3.19
N GLU A 183 -16.63 -28.41 -2.36
CA GLU A 183 -17.16 -28.94 -1.12
C GLU A 183 -18.30 -29.94 -1.37
N GLY A 184 -18.37 -31.00 -0.56
CA GLY A 184 -19.30 -32.12 -0.77
C GLY A 184 -20.78 -31.73 -0.76
N TRP A 185 -21.18 -30.71 0.02
CA TRP A 185 -22.57 -30.26 0.09
C TRP A 185 -23.09 -29.68 -1.23
N VAL A 186 -22.20 -29.14 -2.08
CA VAL A 186 -22.57 -28.60 -3.40
C VAL A 186 -23.06 -29.73 -4.30
N ILE A 187 -22.41 -30.89 -4.23
CA ILE A 187 -22.82 -32.09 -4.98
C ILE A 187 -24.20 -32.54 -4.49
N THR A 188 -24.41 -32.61 -3.17
CA THR A 188 -25.70 -32.98 -2.58
C THR A 188 -26.84 -32.07 -3.05
N TRP A 189 -26.63 -30.76 -3.05
CA TRP A 189 -27.64 -29.78 -3.50
C TRP A 189 -27.90 -29.88 -5.01
N THR A 190 -26.87 -30.17 -5.80
CA THR A 190 -27.02 -30.36 -7.24
C THR A 190 -27.85 -31.61 -7.55
N VAL A 191 -27.62 -32.72 -6.83
CA VAL A 191 -28.40 -33.96 -6.96
C VAL A 191 -29.83 -33.81 -6.43
N ALA A 192 -30.02 -33.04 -5.35
CA ALA A 192 -31.33 -32.73 -4.78
C ALA A 192 -32.19 -31.78 -5.65
N GLY A 193 -31.69 -31.32 -6.80
CA GLY A 193 -32.47 -30.53 -7.77
C GLY A 193 -32.57 -29.03 -7.44
N PHE A 194 -31.72 -28.49 -6.55
CA PHE A 194 -31.71 -27.05 -6.29
C PHE A 194 -31.31 -26.26 -7.55
N SER A 195 -31.93 -25.08 -7.72
CA SER A 195 -31.66 -24.23 -8.88
C SER A 195 -30.24 -23.66 -8.86
N ARG A 196 -29.67 -23.39 -10.05
CA ARG A 196 -28.34 -22.76 -10.19
C ARG A 196 -28.21 -21.45 -9.41
N ARG A 197 -29.30 -20.69 -9.28
CA ARG A 197 -29.32 -19.43 -8.50
C ARG A 197 -29.20 -19.70 -7.00
N GLN A 198 -29.92 -20.69 -6.47
CA GLN A 198 -29.82 -21.07 -5.06
C GLN A 198 -28.42 -21.57 -4.71
N ILE A 199 -27.83 -22.41 -5.56
CA ILE A 199 -26.45 -22.89 -5.39
C ILE A 199 -25.46 -21.71 -5.43
N ALA A 200 -25.58 -20.80 -6.42
CA ALA A 200 -24.69 -19.65 -6.52
C ALA A 200 -24.75 -18.74 -5.29
N VAL A 201 -25.96 -18.44 -4.78
CA VAL A 201 -26.14 -17.63 -3.57
C VAL A 201 -25.57 -18.35 -2.34
N ALA A 202 -25.79 -19.66 -2.20
CA ALA A 202 -25.24 -20.45 -1.10
C ALA A 202 -23.70 -20.46 -1.12
N VAL A 203 -23.09 -20.62 -2.29
CA VAL A 203 -21.63 -20.57 -2.48
C VAL A 203 -21.08 -19.19 -2.13
N LEU A 204 -21.72 -18.10 -2.58
CA LEU A 204 -21.29 -16.74 -2.21
C LEU A 204 -21.42 -16.50 -0.71
N ARG A 205 -22.54 -16.90 -0.10
CA ARG A 205 -22.77 -16.76 1.35
C ARG A 205 -21.74 -17.55 2.16
N ARG A 206 -21.25 -18.68 1.62
CA ARG A 206 -20.17 -19.48 2.20
C ARG A 206 -18.79 -18.84 2.03
N ALA A 207 -18.51 -18.24 0.87
CA ALA A 207 -17.19 -17.70 0.53
C ALA A 207 -16.90 -16.30 1.10
N VAL A 208 -17.89 -15.40 1.07
CA VAL A 208 -17.72 -13.97 1.43
C VAL A 208 -17.23 -13.74 2.88
N PRO A 209 -17.75 -14.43 3.91
CA PRO A 209 -17.35 -14.16 5.29
C PRO A 209 -15.85 -14.40 5.56
N GLY A 210 -15.23 -15.34 4.84
CA GLY A 210 -13.79 -15.62 4.94
C GLY A 210 -12.89 -14.51 4.43
N LEU A 211 -13.44 -13.52 3.73
CA LEU A 211 -12.70 -12.42 3.11
C LEU A 211 -12.91 -11.07 3.81
N ALA A 212 -13.80 -10.99 4.79
CA ALA A 212 -14.20 -9.73 5.38
C ALA A 212 -13.04 -8.97 6.04
N SER A 213 -12.10 -9.67 6.68
CA SER A 213 -10.88 -9.05 7.24
C SER A 213 -10.01 -8.43 6.15
N GLN A 214 -9.85 -9.13 5.02
CA GLN A 214 -9.04 -8.66 3.91
C GLN A 214 -9.70 -7.48 3.17
N VAL A 215 -11.03 -7.49 3.04
CA VAL A 215 -11.79 -6.34 2.52
C VAL A 215 -11.60 -5.12 3.43
N GLY A 216 -11.60 -5.30 4.75
CA GLY A 216 -11.32 -4.22 5.70
C GLY A 216 -9.94 -3.60 5.52
N LEU A 217 -8.90 -4.44 5.39
CA LEU A 217 -7.54 -3.95 5.11
C LEU A 217 -7.46 -3.17 3.79
N ILE A 218 -8.18 -3.61 2.76
CA ILE A 218 -8.23 -2.92 1.47
C ILE A 218 -8.92 -1.56 1.62
N MET A 219 -10.00 -1.49 2.41
CA MET A 219 -10.67 -0.21 2.71
C MET A 219 -9.77 0.78 3.42
N VAL A 220 -9.02 0.32 4.41
CA VAL A 220 -8.03 1.16 5.10
C VAL A 220 -6.93 1.62 4.13
N ALA A 221 -6.45 0.72 3.26
CA ALA A 221 -5.46 1.07 2.26
C ALA A 221 -5.97 2.11 1.25
N MET A 222 -7.27 2.09 0.91
CA MET A 222 -7.88 3.11 0.03
C MET A 222 -7.76 4.52 0.59
N THR A 223 -7.74 4.71 1.92
CA THR A 223 -7.52 6.04 2.52
C THR A 223 -6.15 6.61 2.11
N GLY A 224 -5.10 5.78 2.13
CA GLY A 224 -3.76 6.18 1.69
C GLY A 224 -3.66 6.41 0.18
N GLY A 225 -4.30 5.52 -0.60
CA GLY A 225 -4.34 5.63 -2.05
C GLY A 225 -5.11 6.86 -2.55
N ALA A 226 -6.18 7.24 -1.84
CA ALA A 226 -6.96 8.44 -2.13
C ALA A 226 -6.09 9.70 -2.10
N VAL A 227 -5.14 9.80 -1.17
CA VAL A 227 -4.21 10.95 -1.11
C VAL A 227 -3.44 11.15 -2.42
N ALA A 228 -2.94 10.05 -3.00
CA ALA A 228 -2.21 10.12 -4.27
C ALA A 228 -3.14 10.46 -5.43
N VAL A 229 -4.33 9.84 -5.49
CA VAL A 229 -5.34 10.12 -6.52
C VAL A 229 -5.79 11.58 -6.44
N GLU A 230 -6.06 12.11 -5.26
CA GLU A 230 -6.44 13.51 -5.05
C GLU A 230 -5.36 14.48 -5.51
N LYS A 231 -4.08 14.16 -5.26
CA LYS A 231 -2.96 14.95 -5.78
C LYS A 231 -2.95 14.96 -7.31
N VAL A 232 -3.06 13.79 -7.95
CA VAL A 232 -3.00 13.65 -9.40
C VAL A 232 -4.13 14.39 -10.11
N PHE A 233 -5.37 14.21 -9.65
CA PHE A 233 -6.56 14.80 -10.27
C PHE A 233 -6.92 16.19 -9.69
N ALA A 234 -6.02 16.80 -8.91
CA ALA A 234 -6.23 18.10 -8.26
C ALA A 234 -7.57 18.22 -7.50
N ILE A 235 -7.96 17.14 -6.81
CA ILE A 235 -9.18 17.07 -6.02
C ILE A 235 -8.93 17.76 -4.67
N PRO A 236 -9.81 18.65 -4.20
CA PRO A 236 -9.69 19.33 -2.90
C PRO A 236 -10.10 18.39 -1.75
N GLY A 237 -9.53 17.20 -1.72
CA GLY A 237 -9.74 16.21 -0.67
C GLY A 237 -8.76 16.37 0.50
N LEU A 238 -9.05 15.64 1.56
CA LEU A 238 -8.32 15.65 2.83
C LEU A 238 -6.86 15.26 2.66
N GLY A 239 -6.54 14.31 1.77
CA GLY A 239 -5.17 13.90 1.50
C GLY A 239 -4.34 15.01 0.88
N ARG A 240 -4.91 15.71 -0.11
CA ARG A 240 -4.23 16.84 -0.76
C ARG A 240 -4.07 18.02 0.20
N SER A 241 -5.07 18.34 1.04
CA SER A 241 -4.95 19.40 2.07
C SER A 241 -3.86 19.07 3.07
N THR A 242 -3.86 17.84 3.62
CA THR A 242 -2.83 17.38 4.58
C THR A 242 -1.42 17.58 4.04
N LEU A 243 -1.20 17.25 2.75
CA LEU A 243 0.09 17.38 2.11
C LEU A 243 0.50 18.85 1.92
N GLY A 244 -0.47 19.72 1.59
CA GLY A 244 -0.26 21.16 1.50
C GLY A 244 0.12 21.77 2.86
N ASP A 245 -0.63 21.42 3.90
CA ASP A 245 -0.42 21.93 5.26
C ASP A 245 0.91 21.47 5.86
N ALA A 246 1.34 20.25 5.52
CA ALA A 246 2.67 19.76 5.87
C ALA A 246 3.79 20.55 5.18
N GLN A 247 3.60 20.91 3.91
CA GLN A 247 4.56 21.70 3.15
C GLN A 247 4.65 23.15 3.66
N SER A 248 3.52 23.75 4.05
CA SER A 248 3.49 25.12 4.62
C SER A 248 3.74 25.18 6.12
N GLN A 249 3.98 24.05 6.79
CA GLN A 249 4.08 23.91 8.25
C GLN A 249 2.88 24.53 9.02
N ASP A 250 1.67 24.42 8.45
CA ASP A 250 0.44 24.84 9.12
C ASP A 250 0.01 23.76 10.14
N LEU A 251 0.57 23.84 11.36
CA LEU A 251 0.42 22.78 12.35
C LEU A 251 -1.03 22.48 12.74
N PRO A 252 -1.89 23.46 13.10
CA PRO A 252 -3.24 23.16 13.54
C PRO A 252 -4.07 22.46 12.46
N ALA A 253 -3.91 22.90 11.20
CA ALA A 253 -4.58 22.29 10.05
C ALA A 253 -4.05 20.86 9.80
N LEU A 254 -2.73 20.71 9.73
CA LEU A 254 -2.06 19.41 9.57
C LEU A 254 -2.47 18.39 10.64
N GLN A 255 -2.53 18.81 11.91
CA GLN A 255 -2.87 17.91 13.02
C GLN A 255 -4.31 17.41 12.92
N ILE A 256 -5.25 18.26 12.52
CA ILE A 256 -6.65 17.86 12.30
C ILE A 256 -6.80 16.97 11.09
N ASP A 257 -6.18 17.32 9.99
CA ASP A 257 -6.26 16.53 8.77
C ASP A 257 -5.72 15.11 8.97
N ILE A 258 -4.57 14.99 9.66
CA ILE A 258 -4.01 13.68 10.04
C ILE A 258 -4.95 12.93 11.00
N LEU A 259 -5.51 13.61 12.00
CA LEU A 259 -6.44 12.99 12.94
C LEU A 259 -7.68 12.44 12.21
N LEU A 260 -8.23 13.20 11.26
CA LEU A 260 -9.36 12.79 10.45
C LEU A 260 -9.00 11.60 9.53
N LEU A 261 -7.84 11.62 8.88
CA LEU A 261 -7.37 10.47 8.07
C LEU A 261 -7.23 9.19 8.89
N LEU A 262 -6.68 9.30 10.11
CA LEU A 262 -6.57 8.17 11.04
C LEU A 262 -7.94 7.72 11.55
N ALA A 263 -8.85 8.66 11.85
CA ALA A 263 -10.22 8.35 12.28
C ALA A 263 -11.01 7.62 11.19
N VAL A 264 -10.91 8.05 9.93
CA VAL A 264 -11.53 7.36 8.78
C VAL A 264 -10.96 5.95 8.64
N SER A 265 -9.64 5.80 8.71
CA SER A 265 -8.97 4.50 8.63
C SER A 265 -9.42 3.56 9.75
N ALA A 266 -9.48 4.05 10.98
CA ALA A 266 -9.98 3.28 12.12
C ALA A 266 -11.47 2.91 11.96
N ALA A 267 -12.32 3.86 11.54
CA ALA A 267 -13.74 3.62 11.32
C ALA A 267 -13.99 2.56 10.23
N LEU A 268 -13.26 2.61 9.12
CA LEU A 268 -13.33 1.60 8.06
C LEU A 268 -12.87 0.21 8.54
N GLY A 269 -11.80 0.15 9.34
CA GLY A 269 -11.34 -1.09 9.95
C GLY A 269 -12.37 -1.70 10.91
N ILE A 270 -12.96 -0.87 11.78
CA ILE A 270 -14.01 -1.28 12.72
C ILE A 270 -15.26 -1.74 11.97
N ALA A 271 -15.69 -1.00 10.95
CA ALA A 271 -16.86 -1.35 10.14
C ALA A 271 -16.67 -2.69 9.44
N ALA A 272 -15.48 -2.98 8.91
CA ALA A 272 -15.18 -4.26 8.28
C ALA A 272 -15.18 -5.43 9.28
N GLU A 273 -14.66 -5.21 10.49
CA GLU A 273 -14.69 -6.21 11.56
C GLU A 273 -16.10 -6.47 12.08
N LEU A 274 -16.93 -5.42 12.20
CA LEU A 274 -18.33 -5.55 12.56
C LEU A 274 -19.09 -6.32 11.47
N LEU A 275 -18.87 -5.98 10.20
CA LEU A 275 -19.45 -6.71 9.06
C LEU A 275 -19.04 -8.18 9.08
N ARG A 276 -17.77 -8.49 9.36
CA ARG A 276 -17.30 -9.86 9.54
C ARG A 276 -18.08 -10.60 10.63
N ARG A 277 -18.27 -9.97 11.79
CA ARG A 277 -19.02 -10.56 12.92
C ARG A 277 -20.49 -10.78 12.56
N LEU A 278 -21.13 -9.84 11.87
CA LEU A 278 -22.50 -9.96 11.38
C LEU A 278 -22.66 -11.09 10.35
N LEU A 279 -21.69 -11.23 9.43
CA LEU A 279 -21.72 -12.27 8.40
C LEU A 279 -21.44 -13.67 8.95
N LEU A 280 -20.55 -13.80 9.94
CA LEU A 280 -20.21 -15.08 10.57
C LEU A 280 -21.20 -15.49 11.68
N GLY A 281 -21.94 -14.55 12.28
CA GLY A 281 -22.89 -14.84 13.34
C GLY A 281 -22.26 -15.53 14.56
N SER A 282 -23.04 -16.39 15.25
CA SER A 282 -22.60 -17.20 16.41
C SER A 282 -21.64 -18.35 16.04
N ALA A 283 -21.42 -18.62 14.75
CA ALA A 283 -20.51 -19.67 14.27
C ALA A 283 -19.03 -19.41 14.62
N LEU A 284 -18.71 -18.24 15.19
CA LEU A 284 -17.41 -17.94 15.82
C LEU A 284 -17.07 -18.86 17.02
N HIS A 285 -18.05 -19.56 17.59
CA HIS A 285 -17.80 -20.50 18.70
C HIS A 285 -17.31 -21.88 18.26
N GLU A 286 -17.55 -22.29 17.01
CA GLU A 286 -17.12 -23.60 16.52
C GLU A 286 -15.75 -23.48 15.84
N LYS A 287 -14.72 -24.01 16.50
CA LYS A 287 -13.35 -24.16 16.00
C LYS A 287 -13.24 -25.16 14.82
N ALA A 288 -14.15 -25.13 13.86
CA ALA A 288 -14.22 -26.13 12.80
C ALA A 288 -14.69 -25.52 11.48
N MET A 289 -13.82 -24.73 10.86
CA MET A 289 -13.97 -24.43 9.44
C MET A 289 -12.63 -24.74 8.76
N PRO A 290 -12.41 -26.01 8.36
CA PRO A 290 -11.26 -26.36 7.55
C PRO A 290 -11.35 -25.53 6.26
N ILE A 291 -10.35 -24.70 5.99
CA ILE A 291 -10.16 -24.15 4.64
C ILE A 291 -9.70 -25.34 3.80
N PRO A 292 -10.49 -25.85 2.83
CA PRO A 292 -10.05 -26.95 2.01
C PRO A 292 -8.79 -26.52 1.25
N ALA A 293 -7.65 -27.14 1.56
CA ALA A 293 -6.42 -26.95 0.80
C ALA A 293 -6.61 -27.62 -0.56
N GLY A 294 -7.13 -26.89 -1.54
CA GLY A 294 -7.14 -27.38 -2.91
C GLY A 294 -5.71 -27.69 -3.34
N VAL A 295 -5.42 -28.95 -3.66
CA VAL A 295 -4.13 -29.39 -4.17
C VAL A 295 -4.06 -29.00 -5.65
N PHE A 296 -3.48 -27.83 -5.93
CA PHE A 296 -3.25 -27.40 -7.30
C PHE A 296 -1.82 -27.70 -7.71
N HIS A 297 -1.64 -28.41 -8.82
CA HIS A 297 -0.31 -28.62 -9.39
C HIS A 297 0.21 -27.32 -10.00
N PRO A 298 1.36 -26.82 -9.54
CA PRO A 298 1.93 -25.62 -10.11
C PRO A 298 2.42 -25.87 -11.55
N SER A 299 1.91 -25.08 -12.51
CA SER A 299 2.45 -25.09 -13.87
C SER A 299 3.81 -24.37 -13.92
N PRO A 300 4.82 -24.91 -14.64
CA PRO A 300 6.10 -24.22 -14.83
C PRO A 300 5.95 -22.86 -15.53
N ARG A 301 4.88 -22.66 -16.31
CA ARG A 301 4.59 -21.41 -17.04
C ARG A 301 4.37 -20.19 -16.13
N ARG A 302 4.14 -20.37 -14.82
CA ARG A 302 3.93 -19.26 -13.87
C ARG A 302 5.16 -18.36 -13.67
N TRP A 303 6.35 -18.83 -14.04
CA TRP A 303 7.59 -18.06 -13.93
C TRP A 303 7.89 -17.17 -15.15
N ILE A 304 7.15 -17.32 -16.25
CA ILE A 304 7.40 -16.55 -17.48
C ILE A 304 7.21 -15.05 -17.23
N VAL A 305 6.09 -14.67 -16.61
CA VAL A 305 5.76 -13.26 -16.32
C VAL A 305 6.78 -12.59 -15.39
N PRO A 306 7.15 -13.15 -14.21
CA PRO A 306 8.13 -12.51 -13.35
C PRO A 306 9.53 -12.44 -14.01
N ILE A 307 9.93 -13.47 -14.76
CA ILE A 307 11.21 -13.44 -15.49
C ILE A 307 11.19 -12.34 -16.55
N ALA A 308 10.14 -12.23 -17.35
CA ALA A 308 10.03 -11.20 -18.38
C ALA A 308 10.06 -9.78 -17.78
N ALA A 309 9.32 -9.54 -16.69
CA ALA A 309 9.33 -8.26 -15.99
C ALA A 309 10.72 -7.93 -15.40
N ALA A 310 11.39 -8.92 -14.80
CA ALA A 310 12.74 -8.74 -14.28
C ALA A 310 13.77 -8.49 -15.40
N SER A 311 13.68 -9.20 -16.53
CA SER A 311 14.54 -8.99 -17.69
C SER A 311 14.36 -7.61 -18.30
N LEU A 312 13.13 -7.12 -18.42
CA LEU A 312 12.85 -5.77 -18.92
C LEU A 312 13.52 -4.70 -18.04
N LEU A 313 13.35 -4.81 -16.72
CA LEU A 313 14.00 -3.91 -15.75
C LEU A 313 15.53 -4.00 -15.84
N ALA A 314 16.08 -5.21 -15.91
CA ALA A 314 17.52 -5.42 -16.01
C ALA A 314 18.11 -4.79 -17.28
N VAL A 315 17.45 -4.97 -18.43
CA VAL A 315 17.87 -4.36 -19.71
C VAL A 315 17.85 -2.84 -19.62
N MET A 316 16.77 -2.25 -19.10
CA MET A 316 16.69 -0.79 -18.93
C MET A 316 17.82 -0.24 -18.05
N VAL A 317 18.13 -0.92 -16.94
CA VAL A 317 19.21 -0.51 -16.04
C VAL A 317 20.57 -0.67 -16.71
N LEU A 318 20.84 -1.81 -17.34
CA LEU A 318 22.12 -2.09 -17.99
C LEU A 318 22.42 -1.12 -19.15
N VAL A 319 21.41 -0.75 -19.94
CA VAL A 319 21.58 0.18 -21.07
C VAL A 319 21.65 1.64 -20.61
N GLY A 320 20.97 1.99 -19.51
CA GLY A 320 20.94 3.36 -19.00
C GLY A 320 22.11 3.74 -18.09
N LEU A 321 22.66 2.82 -17.30
CA LEU A 321 23.74 3.12 -16.35
C LEU A 321 25.02 3.72 -16.95
N PRO A 322 25.47 3.33 -18.16
CA PRO A 322 26.66 3.95 -18.76
C PRO A 322 26.44 5.40 -19.24
N ARG A 323 25.20 5.89 -19.26
CA ARG A 323 24.84 7.21 -19.80
C ARG A 323 24.90 8.27 -18.70
N ASP A 324 25.29 9.50 -19.05
CA ASP A 324 25.32 10.61 -18.09
C ASP A 324 23.95 11.32 -17.99
N GLY A 325 23.26 11.07 -16.87
CA GLY A 325 21.97 11.64 -16.51
C GLY A 325 22.03 12.97 -15.74
N GLN A 326 23.21 13.55 -15.50
CA GLN A 326 23.35 14.80 -14.74
C GLN A 326 23.56 16.03 -15.63
N VAL A 327 24.05 15.84 -16.86
CA VAL A 327 24.24 16.93 -17.83
C VAL A 327 22.91 17.61 -18.17
N THR A 328 22.86 18.93 -17.98
CA THR A 328 21.67 19.80 -18.20
C THR A 328 21.80 20.76 -19.38
N THR A 329 22.94 20.75 -20.10
CA THR A 329 23.21 21.68 -21.21
C THR A 329 22.50 21.30 -22.51
N ARG A 330 21.80 20.17 -22.54
CA ARG A 330 21.13 19.64 -23.74
C ARG A 330 19.75 20.27 -23.91
N GLU A 331 19.15 20.04 -25.08
CA GLU A 331 17.80 20.50 -25.38
C GLU A 331 16.79 19.92 -24.38
N LYS A 332 15.91 20.79 -23.85
CA LYS A 332 14.85 20.41 -22.90
C LYS A 332 13.69 19.77 -23.65
N PHE A 333 13.12 18.69 -23.11
CA PHE A 333 12.03 17.95 -23.74
C PHE A 333 12.34 17.48 -25.18
N ALA A 334 13.58 17.07 -25.44
CA ALA A 334 13.93 16.44 -26.70
C ALA A 334 13.18 15.12 -26.86
N ARG A 335 12.72 14.84 -28.08
CA ARG A 335 12.00 13.60 -28.42
C ARG A 335 12.94 12.39 -28.34
N PRO A 336 12.37 11.17 -28.16
CA PRO A 336 13.12 9.94 -28.32
C PRO A 336 13.91 9.88 -29.63
N SER A 337 15.21 9.58 -29.54
CA SER A 337 16.15 9.47 -30.66
C SER A 337 17.18 8.36 -30.40
N SER A 338 18.04 8.06 -31.36
CA SER A 338 19.13 7.09 -31.16
C SER A 338 20.14 7.52 -30.10
N GLU A 339 20.34 8.83 -29.94
CA GLU A 339 21.19 9.41 -28.91
C GLU A 339 20.50 9.40 -27.54
N PHE A 340 19.20 9.74 -27.51
CA PHE A 340 18.37 9.75 -26.30
C PHE A 340 17.18 8.80 -26.46
N PRO A 341 17.31 7.49 -26.15
CA PRO A 341 16.26 6.49 -26.41
C PRO A 341 14.90 6.82 -25.80
N PHE A 342 14.88 7.49 -24.65
CA PHE A 342 13.66 7.97 -23.99
C PHE A 342 13.46 9.49 -24.07
N GLY A 343 14.34 10.20 -24.79
CA GLY A 343 14.35 11.66 -24.86
C GLY A 343 15.01 12.31 -23.63
N THR A 344 14.79 13.62 -23.48
CA THR A 344 15.30 14.39 -22.33
C THR A 344 14.17 14.96 -21.46
N ASP A 345 14.49 15.21 -20.19
CA ASP A 345 13.55 15.80 -19.23
C ASP A 345 13.48 17.34 -19.33
N ALA A 346 12.72 17.96 -18.42
CA ALA A 346 12.56 19.42 -18.32
C ALA A 346 13.87 20.18 -18.05
N SER A 347 14.89 19.49 -17.55
CA SER A 347 16.23 20.03 -17.29
C SER A 347 17.25 19.67 -18.38
N GLY A 348 16.84 18.99 -19.46
CA GLY A 348 17.73 18.54 -20.54
C GLY A 348 18.53 17.29 -20.20
N ARG A 349 18.19 16.52 -19.17
CA ARG A 349 18.92 15.30 -18.79
C ARG A 349 18.39 14.09 -19.56
N ASP A 350 19.27 13.12 -19.86
CA ASP A 350 18.88 11.85 -20.50
C ASP A 350 17.94 11.06 -19.59
N LEU A 351 16.72 10.81 -20.04
CA LEU A 351 15.68 10.13 -19.27
C LEU A 351 16.01 8.66 -18.99
N LEU A 352 16.64 7.95 -19.93
CA LEU A 352 17.02 6.55 -19.73
C LEU A 352 18.11 6.45 -18.66
N ALA A 353 19.07 7.38 -18.68
CA ALA A 353 20.10 7.49 -17.66
C ALA A 353 19.50 7.76 -16.27
N ARG A 354 18.56 8.72 -16.17
CA ARG A 354 17.87 9.04 -14.91
C ARG A 354 17.04 7.87 -14.38
N VAL A 355 16.32 7.17 -15.26
CA VAL A 355 15.54 6.00 -14.88
C VAL A 355 16.44 4.86 -14.38
N ALA A 356 17.61 4.65 -15.01
CA ALA A 356 18.57 3.65 -14.56
C ALA A 356 19.25 4.00 -13.22
N ASP A 357 19.69 5.24 -13.03
CA ASP A 357 20.24 5.71 -11.73
C ASP A 357 19.18 5.62 -10.63
N GLY A 358 17.94 6.04 -10.93
CA GLY A 358 16.80 5.90 -10.04
C GLY A 358 16.54 4.45 -9.65
N ALA A 359 16.65 3.51 -10.60
CA ALA A 359 16.45 2.09 -10.32
C ALA A 359 17.45 1.57 -9.27
N VAL A 360 18.74 1.87 -9.41
CA VAL A 360 19.77 1.41 -8.47
C VAL A 360 19.52 1.98 -7.08
N ARG A 361 19.20 3.27 -6.98
CA ARG A 361 18.92 3.95 -5.71
C ARG A 361 17.66 3.42 -5.05
N SER A 362 16.55 3.31 -5.79
CA SER A 362 15.27 2.83 -5.26
C SER A 362 15.34 1.35 -4.87
N ILE A 363 16.02 0.49 -5.64
CA ILE A 363 16.24 -0.92 -5.28
C ILE A 363 17.10 -1.02 -4.02
N GLY A 364 18.23 -0.32 -3.95
CA GLY A 364 19.11 -0.33 -2.77
C GLY A 364 18.39 0.13 -1.51
N LEU A 365 17.64 1.24 -1.59
CA LEU A 365 16.87 1.76 -0.47
C LEU A 365 15.74 0.82 -0.04
N SER A 366 15.00 0.25 -1.00
CA SER A 366 13.93 -0.71 -0.72
C SER A 366 14.44 -1.99 -0.05
N LEU A 367 15.61 -2.49 -0.47
CA LEU A 367 16.27 -3.63 0.15
C LEU A 367 16.70 -3.31 1.58
N ALA A 368 17.32 -2.16 1.81
CA ALA A 368 17.74 -1.72 3.14
C ALA A 368 16.54 -1.60 4.10
N VAL A 369 15.45 -0.96 3.66
CA VAL A 369 14.20 -0.84 4.44
C VAL A 369 13.60 -2.22 4.72
N THR A 370 13.59 -3.12 3.73
CA THR A 370 13.05 -4.47 3.89
C THR A 370 13.85 -5.29 4.90
N LEU A 371 15.17 -5.21 4.86
CA LEU A 371 16.05 -5.90 5.82
C LEU A 371 15.92 -5.31 7.23
N ALA A 372 15.83 -3.98 7.36
CA ALA A 372 15.56 -3.34 8.65
C ALA A 372 14.20 -3.75 9.21
N ALA A 373 13.15 -3.78 8.37
CA ALA A 373 11.81 -4.22 8.75
C ALA A 373 11.79 -5.70 9.14
N LEU A 374 12.61 -6.54 8.50
CA LEU A 374 12.80 -7.94 8.89
C LEU A 374 13.42 -8.05 10.28
N CYS A 375 14.48 -7.30 10.57
CA CYS A 375 15.11 -7.30 11.88
C CYS A 375 14.13 -6.85 12.98
N VAL A 376 13.47 -5.71 12.79
CA VAL A 376 12.46 -5.19 13.74
C VAL A 376 11.29 -6.16 13.88
N GLY A 377 10.80 -6.70 12.75
CA GLY A 377 9.70 -7.66 12.71
C GLY A 377 10.02 -8.94 13.48
N VAL A 378 11.21 -9.51 13.29
CA VAL A 378 11.65 -10.69 14.05
C VAL A 378 11.73 -10.34 15.54
N LEU A 379 12.44 -9.28 15.92
CA LEU A 379 12.62 -8.89 17.33
C LEU A 379 11.28 -8.68 18.06
N LEU A 380 10.36 -7.93 17.46
CA LEU A 380 9.05 -7.64 18.04
C LEU A 380 8.09 -8.85 17.98
N GLY A 381 8.24 -9.71 16.98
CA GLY A 381 7.45 -10.94 16.86
C GLY A 381 7.84 -12.05 17.83
N LEU A 382 9.06 -12.03 18.40
CA LEU A 382 9.46 -12.96 19.47
C LEU A 382 8.73 -12.70 20.80
N ILE A 383 8.08 -11.54 20.95
CA ILE A 383 7.36 -11.11 22.16
C ILE A 383 5.88 -10.78 21.83
N PRO A 384 5.10 -11.75 21.32
CA PRO A 384 3.80 -11.49 20.69
C PRO A 384 2.76 -10.85 21.63
N ARG A 385 2.83 -11.13 22.93
CA ARG A 385 1.90 -10.57 23.92
C ARG A 385 2.06 -9.06 24.10
N ALA A 386 3.28 -8.54 24.01
CA ALA A 386 3.56 -7.11 24.20
C ALA A 386 3.32 -6.30 22.92
N THR A 387 3.40 -6.94 21.75
CA THR A 387 3.44 -6.24 20.46
C THR A 387 2.12 -6.30 19.68
N ARG A 388 1.15 -7.12 20.12
CA ARG A 388 -0.14 -7.30 19.44
C ARG A 388 -0.86 -5.97 19.15
N GLY A 389 -1.05 -5.13 20.16
CA GLY A 389 -1.73 -3.84 19.99
C GLY A 389 -0.95 -2.88 19.07
N LEU A 390 0.37 -2.87 19.17
CA LEU A 390 1.22 -2.02 18.34
C LEU A 390 1.15 -2.42 16.86
N VAL A 391 1.14 -3.72 16.58
CA VAL A 391 0.99 -4.27 15.23
C VAL A 391 -0.38 -3.89 14.64
N GLU A 392 -1.45 -3.96 15.43
CA GLU A 392 -2.81 -3.58 14.99
C GLU A 392 -2.88 -2.08 14.63
N VAL A 393 -2.35 -1.20 15.49
CA VAL A 393 -2.30 0.26 15.24
C VAL A 393 -1.47 0.58 14.00
N THR A 394 -0.30 -0.05 13.88
CA THR A 394 0.63 0.20 12.76
C THR A 394 0.04 -0.26 11.42
N ASN A 395 -0.65 -1.39 11.39
CA ASN A 395 -1.33 -1.87 10.19
C ASN A 395 -2.50 -0.98 9.76
N ALA A 396 -3.06 -0.19 10.69
CA ALA A 396 -4.13 0.75 10.38
C ALA A 396 -3.63 2.09 9.81
N ALA A 397 -2.33 2.39 9.93
CA ALA A 397 -1.73 3.64 9.48
C ALA A 397 -1.28 3.54 8.02
N PRO A 398 -1.82 4.36 7.09
CA PRO A 398 -1.32 4.38 5.72
C PRO A 398 0.13 4.92 5.65
N PRO A 399 1.03 4.31 4.85
CA PRO A 399 2.41 4.77 4.72
C PRO A 399 2.56 6.24 4.30
N VAL A 400 1.59 6.75 3.53
CA VAL A 400 1.53 8.17 3.12
C VAL A 400 1.39 9.09 4.32
N VAL A 401 0.55 8.75 5.31
CA VAL A 401 0.38 9.55 6.53
C VAL A 401 1.68 9.62 7.32
N THR A 402 2.36 8.48 7.48
CA THR A 402 3.69 8.44 8.11
C THR A 402 4.72 9.24 7.30
N GLY A 403 4.66 9.17 5.96
CA GLY A 403 5.50 9.95 5.06
C GLY A 403 5.34 11.45 5.24
N ILE A 404 4.09 11.92 5.33
CA ILE A 404 3.76 13.33 5.57
C ILE A 404 4.31 13.78 6.93
N LEU A 405 4.12 12.98 7.98
CA LEU A 405 4.63 13.29 9.32
C LEU A 405 6.15 13.40 9.35
N ILE A 406 6.87 12.43 8.76
CA ILE A 406 8.32 12.45 8.74
C ILE A 406 8.84 13.60 7.88
N ALA A 407 8.22 13.88 6.73
CA ALA A 407 8.59 15.02 5.89
C ALA A 407 8.30 16.37 6.57
N ALA A 408 7.27 16.47 7.40
CA ALA A 408 7.02 17.68 8.20
C ALA A 408 8.10 17.92 9.25
N ILE A 409 8.78 16.87 9.72
CA ILE A 409 9.91 16.96 10.68
C ILE A 409 11.23 17.18 9.94
N TRP A 410 11.64 16.29 9.06
CA TRP A 410 12.99 16.32 8.46
C TRP A 410 13.04 17.00 7.09
N GLY A 411 11.90 17.45 6.58
CA GLY A 411 11.76 17.79 5.18
C GLY A 411 11.69 16.55 4.27
N PRO A 412 11.27 16.73 3.01
CA PRO A 412 11.30 15.68 2.01
C PRO A 412 12.72 15.16 1.78
N SER A 413 12.94 13.85 1.97
CA SER A 413 14.25 13.23 1.77
C SER A 413 14.15 11.72 1.56
N ALA A 414 15.19 11.13 0.97
CA ALA A 414 15.29 9.67 0.80
C ALA A 414 15.26 8.93 2.15
N GLY A 415 16.01 9.44 3.14
CA GLY A 415 16.06 8.87 4.48
C GLY A 415 14.73 9.02 5.22
N GLY A 416 14.06 10.17 5.10
CA GLY A 416 12.72 10.37 5.66
C GLY A 416 11.69 9.40 5.09
N ALA A 417 11.66 9.23 3.77
CA ALA A 417 10.78 8.25 3.12
C ALA A 417 11.09 6.81 3.57
N ALA A 418 12.37 6.46 3.72
CA ALA A 418 12.78 5.14 4.22
C ALA A 418 12.29 4.86 5.65
N VAL A 419 12.43 5.83 6.55
CA VAL A 419 11.92 5.72 7.93
C VAL A 419 10.39 5.64 7.95
N ALA A 420 9.71 6.44 7.15
CA ALA A 420 8.26 6.40 7.04
C ALA A 420 7.74 5.03 6.60
N VAL A 421 8.34 4.44 5.57
CA VAL A 421 7.97 3.10 5.10
C VAL A 421 8.37 2.02 6.12
N LEU A 422 9.51 2.16 6.79
CA LEU A 422 9.96 1.22 7.82
C LEU A 422 8.97 1.13 8.98
N ILE A 423 8.49 2.27 9.49
CA ILE A 423 7.54 2.38 10.63
C ILE A 423 6.27 1.56 10.39
N VAL A 424 5.85 1.38 9.14
CA VAL A 424 4.64 0.59 8.81
C VAL A 424 4.98 -0.85 8.41
N THR A 425 6.09 -1.06 7.70
CA THR A 425 6.39 -2.34 7.04
C THR A 425 6.82 -3.46 8.00
N TRP A 426 7.31 -3.13 9.20
CA TRP A 426 7.72 -4.16 10.18
C TRP A 426 6.53 -4.93 10.77
N ALA A 427 5.35 -4.30 10.88
CA ALA A 427 4.21 -4.87 11.60
C ALA A 427 3.69 -6.19 11.00
N PRO A 428 3.51 -6.33 9.67
CA PRO A 428 3.17 -7.62 9.07
C PRO A 428 4.22 -8.71 9.29
N LEU A 429 5.51 -8.34 9.36
CA LEU A 429 6.60 -9.29 9.62
C LEU A 429 6.63 -9.72 11.10
N ALA A 430 6.33 -8.81 12.03
CA ALA A 430 6.14 -9.14 13.43
C ALA A 430 4.94 -10.05 13.66
N ALA A 431 3.80 -9.76 13.03
CA ALA A 431 2.62 -10.63 13.10
C ALA A 431 2.92 -12.05 12.58
N HIS A 432 3.64 -12.16 11.45
CA HIS A 432 4.01 -13.45 10.88
C HIS A 432 5.00 -14.20 11.77
N THR A 433 6.00 -13.51 12.32
CA THR A 433 6.95 -14.10 13.27
C THR A 433 6.22 -14.60 14.51
N ALA A 434 5.32 -13.80 15.08
CA ALA A 434 4.50 -14.16 16.24
C ALA A 434 3.70 -15.45 15.99
N ALA A 435 3.00 -15.52 14.85
CA ALA A 435 2.22 -16.70 14.48
C ALA A 435 3.10 -17.95 14.35
N LEU A 436 4.26 -17.84 13.70
CA LEU A 436 5.19 -18.97 13.54
C LEU A 436 5.85 -19.38 14.85
N VAL A 437 6.10 -18.43 15.76
CA VAL A 437 6.62 -18.71 17.10
C VAL A 437 5.58 -19.45 17.93
N ASP A 438 4.32 -19.04 17.89
CA ASP A 438 3.22 -19.73 18.57
C ASP A 438 3.01 -21.14 18.02
N GLU A 439 3.07 -21.29 16.69
CA GLU A 439 3.03 -22.60 16.02
C GLU A 439 4.23 -23.49 16.43
N ALA A 440 5.45 -22.94 16.42
CA ALA A 440 6.65 -23.68 16.81
C ALA A 440 6.59 -24.11 18.29
N ARG A 441 6.11 -23.25 19.19
CA ARG A 441 5.94 -23.58 20.61
C ARG A 441 4.91 -24.67 20.86
N ALA A 442 3.89 -24.77 19.99
CA ALA A 442 2.88 -25.83 20.07
C ALA A 442 3.38 -27.19 19.57
N GLN A 443 4.57 -27.26 18.95
CA GLN A 443 5.12 -28.52 18.46
C GLN A 443 5.55 -29.44 19.61
N PRO A 444 5.21 -30.75 19.57
CA PRO A 444 5.55 -31.69 20.65
C PRO A 444 7.04 -31.73 21.00
N TYR A 445 7.92 -31.70 19.99
CA TYR A 445 9.36 -31.75 20.20
C TYR A 445 9.93 -30.49 20.89
N ILE A 446 9.24 -29.35 20.83
CA ILE A 446 9.63 -28.14 21.57
C ILE A 446 9.11 -28.20 23.00
N SER A 447 7.88 -28.69 23.21
CA SER A 447 7.24 -28.76 24.53
C SER A 447 7.99 -29.64 25.54
N ILE A 448 8.75 -30.64 25.09
CA ILE A 448 9.53 -31.52 25.97
C ILE A 448 10.88 -30.93 26.39
N LEU A 449 11.42 -29.95 25.66
CA LEU A 449 12.76 -29.39 25.91
C LEU A 449 12.97 -28.84 27.34
N PRO A 450 12.00 -28.14 27.98
CA PRO A 450 12.16 -27.71 29.37
C PRO A 450 12.34 -28.89 30.34
N THR A 451 11.67 -30.02 30.11
CA THR A 451 11.81 -31.23 30.96
C THR A 451 13.18 -31.90 30.78
N LEU A 452 13.84 -31.66 29.64
CA LEU A 452 15.21 -32.09 29.35
C LEU A 452 16.27 -31.09 29.85
N GLY A 453 15.88 -30.08 30.64
CA GLY A 453 16.79 -29.09 31.21
C GLY A 453 17.22 -27.98 30.26
N ALA A 454 16.59 -27.83 29.09
CA ALA A 454 16.90 -26.73 28.19
C ALA A 454 16.33 -25.40 28.72
N GLY A 455 17.21 -24.42 28.96
CA GLY A 455 16.79 -23.07 29.34
C GLY A 455 16.10 -22.32 28.21
N ASN A 456 15.26 -21.33 28.57
CA ASN A 456 14.44 -20.54 27.63
C ASN A 456 15.25 -19.93 26.47
N GLY A 457 16.47 -19.42 26.73
CA GLY A 457 17.33 -18.86 25.69
C GLY A 457 17.83 -19.92 24.69
N ARG A 458 18.18 -21.12 25.18
CA ARG A 458 18.61 -22.23 24.32
C ARG A 458 17.47 -22.72 23.44
N ILE A 459 16.25 -22.80 23.99
CA ILE A 459 15.05 -23.16 23.22
C ILE A 459 14.76 -22.09 22.16
N LEU A 460 14.80 -20.82 22.54
CA LEU A 460 14.50 -19.70 21.65
C LEU A 460 15.49 -19.61 20.49
N PHE A 461 16.79 -19.44 20.78
CA PHE A 461 17.80 -19.21 19.76
C PHE A 461 18.31 -20.50 19.09
N GLY A 462 18.20 -21.65 19.77
CA GLY A 462 18.66 -22.93 19.24
C GLY A 462 17.60 -23.72 18.48
N SER A 463 16.30 -23.49 18.73
CA SER A 463 15.23 -24.30 18.14
C SER A 463 14.15 -23.46 17.45
N ILE A 464 13.66 -22.39 18.07
CA ILE A 464 12.55 -21.59 17.52
C ILE A 464 13.04 -20.64 16.43
N VAL A 465 13.98 -19.74 16.73
CA VAL A 465 14.46 -18.71 15.80
C VAL A 465 15.01 -19.31 14.49
N PRO A 466 15.85 -20.37 14.50
CA PRO A 466 16.34 -20.99 13.27
C PRO A 466 15.23 -21.60 12.41
N GLY A 467 14.14 -22.08 13.02
CA GLY A 467 12.99 -22.62 12.31
C GLY A 467 12.10 -21.55 11.68
N VAL A 468 11.93 -20.41 12.36
CA VAL A 468 11.05 -19.31 11.93
C VAL A 468 11.73 -18.39 10.90
N LEU A 469 13.03 -18.12 11.05
CA LEU A 469 13.75 -17.12 10.26
C LEU A 469 13.66 -17.32 8.74
N PRO A 470 13.80 -18.54 8.16
CA PRO A 470 13.70 -18.73 6.71
C PRO A 470 12.32 -18.37 6.13
N ALA A 471 11.24 -18.63 6.88
CA ALA A 471 9.88 -18.33 6.45
C ALA A 471 9.61 -16.81 6.49
N VAL A 472 10.08 -16.13 7.54
CA VAL A 472 9.94 -14.67 7.67
C VAL A 472 10.83 -13.94 6.66
N PHE A 473 12.06 -14.41 6.43
CA PHE A 473 12.94 -13.88 5.38
C PHE A 473 12.28 -13.96 3.99
N ARG A 474 11.67 -15.11 3.66
CA ARG A 474 10.91 -15.26 2.40
C ARG A 474 9.75 -14.26 2.33
N HIS A 475 9.00 -14.08 3.41
CA HIS A 475 7.91 -13.09 3.45
C HIS A 475 8.46 -11.66 3.23
N ALA A 476 9.58 -11.30 3.85
CA ALA A 476 10.23 -10.02 3.64
C ALA A 476 10.64 -9.82 2.17
N MET A 477 11.27 -10.82 1.54
CA MET A 477 11.69 -10.72 0.13
C MET A 477 10.51 -10.60 -0.85
N ILE A 478 9.37 -11.25 -0.57
CA ILE A 478 8.15 -11.08 -1.36
C ILE A 478 7.60 -9.64 -1.25
N ARG A 479 7.85 -8.96 -0.12
CA ARG A 479 7.41 -7.58 0.12
C ARG A 479 8.32 -6.52 -0.50
N LEU A 480 9.57 -6.85 -0.85
CA LEU A 480 10.56 -5.89 -1.37
C LEU A 480 10.03 -5.06 -2.55
N PRO A 481 9.41 -5.63 -3.60
CA PRO A 481 8.85 -4.81 -4.68
C PRO A 481 7.74 -3.86 -4.21
N GLY A 482 6.92 -4.27 -3.24
CA GLY A 482 5.89 -3.40 -2.65
C GLY A 482 6.49 -2.25 -1.84
N VAL A 483 7.61 -2.49 -1.13
CA VAL A 483 8.38 -1.44 -0.44
C VAL A 483 8.96 -0.45 -1.44
N ALA A 484 9.51 -0.92 -2.57
CA ALA A 484 10.00 -0.05 -3.64
C ALA A 484 8.88 0.82 -4.23
N LEU A 485 7.68 0.26 -4.45
CA LEU A 485 6.52 1.02 -4.91
C LEU A 485 6.03 2.04 -3.88
N ALA A 486 6.08 1.71 -2.59
CA ALA A 486 5.73 2.65 -1.52
C ALA A 486 6.71 3.84 -1.46
N LEU A 487 8.02 3.58 -1.60
CA LEU A 487 9.02 4.63 -1.70
C LEU A 487 8.82 5.51 -2.94
N ALA A 488 8.54 4.90 -4.09
CA ALA A 488 8.20 5.64 -5.31
C ALA A 488 6.90 6.46 -5.16
N ALA A 489 5.88 5.95 -4.46
CA ALA A 489 4.66 6.71 -4.17
C ALA A 489 4.96 7.95 -3.29
N LEU A 490 5.82 7.82 -2.28
CA LEU A 490 6.27 8.96 -1.47
C LEU A 490 7.10 9.95 -2.30
N GLY A 491 8.02 9.46 -3.15
CA GLY A 491 8.77 10.28 -4.10
C GLY A 491 7.85 11.06 -5.04
N PHE A 492 6.81 10.40 -5.58
CA PHE A 492 5.80 10.99 -6.44
C PHE A 492 5.00 12.09 -5.76
N LEU A 493 4.64 11.89 -4.49
CA LEU A 493 3.95 12.89 -3.67
C LEU A 493 4.84 14.10 -3.29
N GLY A 494 6.14 14.02 -3.55
CA GLY A 494 7.13 15.03 -3.17
C GLY A 494 7.63 14.89 -1.74
N LEU A 495 7.46 13.71 -1.12
CA LEU A 495 7.90 13.38 0.24
C LEU A 495 9.23 12.60 0.25
N GLY A 496 9.71 12.18 -0.92
CA GLY A 496 10.92 11.38 -1.09
C GLY A 496 12.17 12.17 -1.46
N PRO A 497 13.13 11.54 -2.17
CA PRO A 497 14.36 12.18 -2.64
C PRO A 497 14.08 13.48 -3.42
N GLN A 498 14.98 14.45 -3.30
CA GLN A 498 14.88 15.74 -3.99
C GLN A 498 15.92 15.86 -5.12
N PRO A 499 15.68 16.69 -6.16
CA PRO A 499 16.67 16.99 -7.19
C PRO A 499 18.01 17.44 -6.57
N PRO A 500 19.18 17.03 -7.12
CA PRO A 500 19.38 16.36 -8.42
C PRO A 500 19.22 14.83 -8.39
N THR A 501 18.95 14.22 -7.24
CA THR A 501 18.89 12.76 -7.08
C THR A 501 17.79 12.16 -7.97
N ALA A 502 18.10 11.08 -8.69
CA ALA A 502 17.09 10.36 -9.45
C ALA A 502 16.25 9.45 -8.56
N ASP A 503 14.92 9.51 -8.73
CA ASP A 503 13.93 8.64 -8.09
C ASP A 503 12.77 8.44 -9.05
N TRP A 504 12.27 7.20 -9.18
CA TRP A 504 11.20 6.90 -10.13
C TRP A 504 9.90 7.65 -9.86
N GLY A 505 9.57 7.85 -8.57
CA GLY A 505 8.40 8.63 -8.16
C GLY A 505 8.53 10.09 -8.55
N LEU A 506 9.68 10.68 -8.24
CA LEU A 506 9.98 12.08 -8.58
C LEU A 506 9.95 12.31 -10.10
N ILE A 507 10.63 11.46 -10.88
CA ILE A 507 10.66 11.57 -12.35
C ILE A 507 9.25 11.45 -12.94
N LEU A 508 8.41 10.56 -12.39
CA LEU A 508 7.02 10.43 -12.82
C LEU A 508 6.21 11.69 -12.48
N SER A 509 6.38 12.27 -11.29
CA SER A 509 5.68 13.49 -10.86
C SER A 509 5.98 14.67 -11.80
N ASP A 510 7.26 14.87 -12.12
CA ASP A 510 7.72 15.87 -13.09
C ASP A 510 7.14 15.61 -14.49
N GLY A 511 7.09 14.34 -14.90
CA GLY A 511 6.58 13.92 -16.20
C GLY A 511 5.07 14.12 -16.35
N VAL A 512 4.28 13.84 -15.30
CA VAL A 512 2.81 14.04 -15.31
C VAL A 512 2.47 15.53 -15.44
N ALA A 513 3.22 16.41 -14.77
CA ALA A 513 3.04 17.86 -14.91
C ALA A 513 3.31 18.39 -16.33
N ALA A 514 4.16 17.70 -17.09
CA ALA A 514 4.52 18.05 -18.46
C ALA A 514 3.85 17.15 -19.53
N VAL A 515 2.84 16.36 -19.15
CA VAL A 515 2.28 15.31 -20.02
C VAL A 515 1.69 15.83 -21.32
N GLU A 516 1.05 17.00 -21.29
CA GLU A 516 0.47 17.64 -22.49
C GLU A 516 1.55 18.07 -23.48
N ARG A 517 2.75 18.41 -22.99
CA ARG A 517 3.87 18.88 -23.81
C ARG A 517 4.78 17.75 -24.27
N ALA A 518 5.09 16.81 -23.38
CA ALA A 518 6.10 15.77 -23.58
C ALA A 518 5.69 14.46 -22.90
N PRO A 519 4.73 13.70 -23.47
CA PRO A 519 4.16 12.50 -22.82
C PRO A 519 5.19 11.37 -22.60
N TRP A 520 6.27 11.33 -23.39
CA TRP A 520 7.34 10.34 -23.23
C TRP A 520 8.10 10.48 -21.89
N VAL A 521 8.13 11.69 -21.31
CA VAL A 521 8.80 11.96 -20.03
C VAL A 521 8.14 11.17 -18.90
N ALA A 522 6.81 11.10 -18.89
CA ALA A 522 6.04 10.29 -17.93
C ALA A 522 6.08 8.79 -18.28
N ALA A 523 6.09 8.44 -19.58
CA ALA A 523 6.00 7.05 -20.02
C ALA A 523 7.19 6.18 -19.56
N ALA A 524 8.41 6.73 -19.52
CA ALA A 524 9.61 6.00 -19.14
C ALA A 524 9.63 5.51 -17.67
N PRO A 525 9.48 6.37 -16.64
CA PRO A 525 9.38 5.91 -15.25
C PRO A 525 8.11 5.08 -15.02
N LEU A 526 7.01 5.38 -15.73
CA LEU A 526 5.77 4.62 -15.64
C LEU A 526 5.95 3.17 -16.08
N ALA A 527 6.58 2.92 -17.24
CA ALA A 527 6.87 1.57 -17.70
C ALA A 527 7.73 0.77 -16.70
N SER A 528 8.70 1.44 -16.06
CA SER A 528 9.56 0.85 -15.03
C SER A 528 8.76 0.44 -13.79
N LEU A 529 7.93 1.35 -13.29
CA LEU A 529 7.10 1.12 -12.10
C LEU A 529 6.03 0.05 -12.36
N ILE A 530 5.44 0.02 -13.55
CA ILE A 530 4.52 -1.04 -13.99
C ILE A 530 5.24 -2.40 -14.01
N ALA A 531 6.43 -2.48 -14.60
CA ALA A 531 7.20 -3.71 -14.63
C ALA A 531 7.56 -4.21 -13.22
N LEU A 532 7.95 -3.29 -12.32
CA LEU A 532 8.20 -3.61 -10.91
C LEU A 532 6.94 -4.14 -10.20
N ALA A 533 5.79 -3.55 -10.47
CA ALA A 533 4.54 -3.92 -9.83
C ALA A 533 3.96 -5.23 -10.37
N VAL A 534 4.13 -5.51 -11.67
CA VAL A 534 3.90 -6.84 -12.26
C VAL A 534 4.83 -7.89 -11.65
N LEU A 535 6.12 -7.57 -11.46
CA LEU A 535 7.07 -8.44 -10.79
C LEU A 535 6.61 -8.75 -9.35
N ALA A 536 6.17 -7.74 -8.60
CA ALA A 536 5.67 -7.87 -7.23
C ALA A 536 4.56 -8.93 -7.11
N VAL A 537 3.49 -8.75 -7.92
CA VAL A 537 2.30 -9.61 -7.86
C VAL A 537 2.59 -11.00 -8.42
N SER A 538 3.37 -11.10 -9.49
CA SER A 538 3.64 -12.37 -10.16
C SER A 538 4.60 -13.27 -9.37
N VAL A 539 5.62 -12.72 -8.69
CA VAL A 539 6.50 -13.48 -7.78
C VAL A 539 5.73 -14.00 -6.57
N ALA A 540 4.89 -13.17 -5.96
CA ALA A 540 4.02 -13.60 -4.85
C ALA A 540 3.12 -14.77 -5.30
N SER A 541 2.49 -14.65 -6.45
CA SER A 541 1.61 -15.68 -7.01
C SER A 541 2.36 -16.97 -7.38
N ALA A 542 3.60 -16.87 -7.89
CA ALA A 542 4.42 -18.02 -8.26
C ALA A 542 4.90 -18.83 -7.04
N THR A 543 5.03 -18.21 -5.87
CA THR A 543 5.56 -18.85 -4.66
C THR A 543 4.48 -19.52 -3.80
N SER A 544 3.21 -19.08 -3.87
CA SER A 544 2.09 -19.61 -3.05
C SER A 544 1.65 -21.05 -3.38
N GLY A 545 2.20 -21.69 -4.42
CA GLY A 545 1.76 -23.03 -4.88
C GLY A 545 2.63 -24.21 -4.44
N ARG A 546 3.43 -24.10 -3.37
CA ARG A 546 4.19 -25.24 -2.80
C ARG A 546 3.62 -25.59 -1.43
N VAL A 547 2.44 -26.21 -1.40
CA VAL A 547 2.07 -27.00 -0.23
C VAL A 547 2.87 -28.28 -0.31
N ARG A 548 3.87 -28.40 0.55
CA ARG A 548 4.59 -29.65 0.78
C ARG A 548 3.52 -30.62 1.27
N THR A 549 3.31 -31.72 0.56
CA THR A 549 2.72 -32.92 1.16
C THR A 549 3.61 -33.26 2.35
N THR A 550 3.26 -32.80 3.55
CA THR A 550 3.64 -33.51 4.77
C THR A 550 3.09 -34.89 4.55
N GLY A 551 3.99 -35.83 4.27
CA GLY A 551 3.65 -37.21 4.01
C GLY A 551 2.71 -37.65 5.11
N SER A 552 1.52 -38.13 4.73
CA SER A 552 0.77 -38.97 5.64
C SER A 552 1.73 -40.08 6.05
N VAL A 553 2.07 -40.13 7.33
CA VAL A 553 2.57 -41.35 7.97
C VAL A 553 1.38 -42.33 8.03
N VAL A 554 0.90 -42.70 6.85
CA VAL A 554 0.03 -43.83 6.59
C VAL A 554 0.86 -44.62 5.61
N GLY A 555 1.59 -45.60 6.14
CA GLY A 555 2.40 -46.50 5.35
C GLY A 555 1.56 -47.03 4.19
N LYS A 556 2.15 -47.06 3.00
CA LYS A 556 1.59 -47.87 1.91
C LYS A 556 1.52 -49.30 2.43
N VAL A 557 0.31 -49.76 2.72
CA VAL A 557 0.06 -51.18 2.88
C VAL A 557 0.07 -51.74 1.47
N ASP A 558 1.19 -52.33 1.08
CA ASP A 558 1.23 -53.15 -0.13
C ASP A 558 0.27 -54.34 0.05
N ALA A 559 -0.20 -54.90 -1.06
CA ALA A 559 -1.20 -55.99 -1.11
C ALA A 559 -0.83 -57.28 -0.35
N GLY A 560 0.33 -57.31 0.32
CA GLY A 560 0.80 -58.37 1.22
C GLY A 560 0.81 -58.00 2.72
N GLY A 561 0.22 -56.87 3.15
CA GLY A 561 -0.08 -56.62 4.56
C GLY A 561 1.11 -56.37 5.50
N ARG A 562 2.22 -55.82 5.01
CA ARG A 562 3.33 -55.34 5.88
C ARG A 562 3.40 -53.81 5.84
N VAL A 563 3.48 -53.21 7.02
CA VAL A 563 3.67 -51.77 7.23
C VAL A 563 5.18 -51.50 7.34
N THR A 564 5.72 -50.65 6.47
CA THR A 564 7.05 -50.03 6.64
C THR A 564 6.90 -48.56 6.99
#